data_AF-A0A1G4Y3V9-F1
#
_entry.id   AF-A0A1G4Y3V9-F1
#
_cell.length_a   1.000
_cell.length_b   1.000
_cell.length_c   1.000
_cell.angle_alpha   90.00
_cell.angle_beta   90.00
_cell.angle_gamma   90.00
#
_symmetry.space_group_name_H-M   'P 1'
#
loop_
_entity.id
_entity.type
_entity.pdbx_description
1 polymer ?
#
loop_
_entity_poly.entity_id
_entity_poly.type
_entity_poly.pdbx_seq_one_letter_code
_entity_poly.pdbx_strand_id
1 'polypeptide(L)' 'MLLNLDSETITIKCPHCSIKYEETISRLKYEPKLACPHCDNYVGVNLLELHIALESVQKSCDALLKRIMREPNRKRLP' A
#
# COMPACT_ATOMS: atom_id res chain seq x y z
N MET A 1 -11.64 -6.15 9.54
CA MET A 1 -10.95 -7.12 8.64
C MET A 1 -9.51 -6.70 8.58
N LEU A 2 -8.53 -7.60 8.70
CA LEU A 2 -7.13 -7.21 8.50
C LEU A 2 -6.83 -7.21 7.00
N LEU A 3 -6.60 -6.03 6.41
CA LEU A 3 -6.22 -5.89 5.02
C LEU A 3 -4.74 -6.23 4.89
N ASN A 4 -4.43 -7.32 4.18
CA ASN A 4 -3.07 -7.69 3.85
C ASN A 4 -2.77 -7.29 2.40
N LEU A 5 -1.79 -6.42 2.19
CA LEU A 5 -1.34 -5.95 0.88
C LEU A 5 0.05 -6.47 0.53
N ASP A 6 0.59 -7.45 1.26
CA ASP A 6 1.97 -7.92 1.12
C ASP A 6 2.32 -8.45 -0.29
N SER A 7 1.33 -9.02 -0.98
CA SER A 7 1.47 -9.55 -2.34
C SER A 7 1.27 -8.49 -3.42
N GLU A 8 0.75 -7.31 -3.07
CA GLU A 8 0.50 -6.24 -4.02
C GLU A 8 1.80 -5.53 -4.40
N THR A 9 1.86 -5.05 -5.65
CA THR A 9 3.01 -4.31 -6.17
C THR A 9 2.75 -2.81 -6.21
N ILE A 10 3.81 -2.03 -6.05
CA ILE A 10 3.81 -0.60 -6.30
C ILE A 10 4.92 -0.24 -7.28
N THR A 11 4.70 0.81 -8.06
CA THR A 11 5.73 1.35 -8.95
C THR A 11 6.66 2.28 -8.18
N ILE A 12 7.95 1.98 -8.21
CA ILE A 12 9.02 2.79 -7.65
C ILE A 12 9.80 3.43 -8.78
N LYS A 13 10.13 4.72 -8.63
CA LYS A 13 11.04 5.42 -9.52
C LYS A 13 12.42 5.48 -8.88
N CYS A 14 13.44 4.97 -9.57
CA CYS A 14 14.83 5.12 -9.13
C CYS A 14 15.24 6.61 -9.21
N PRO A 15 15.75 7.24 -8.14
CA PRO A 15 16.23 8.62 -8.19
C PRO A 15 17.54 8.76 -8.99
N HIS A 16 18.30 7.67 -9.18
CA HIS A 16 19.60 7.69 -9.84
C HIS A 16 19.48 7.56 -11.37
N CYS A 17 18.73 6.57 -11.86
CA CYS A 17 18.59 6.32 -13.30
C CYS A 17 17.21 6.68 -13.87
N SER A 18 16.29 7.18 -13.04
CA SER A 18 14.91 7.53 -13.42
C SER A 18 14.02 6.40 -13.96
N ILE A 19 14.53 5.16 -14.04
CA ILE A 19 13.72 3.99 -14.41
C ILE A 19 12.66 3.73 -13.34
N LYS A 20 11.47 3.38 -13.82
CA LYS A 20 10.37 2.88 -13.01
C LYS A 20 10.39 1.35 -13.02
N TYR A 21 10.19 0.75 -11.87
CA TYR A 21 10.09 -0.70 -11.71
C TYR A 21 9.08 -1.03 -10.62
N GLU A 22 8.56 -2.25 -10.64
CA GLU A 22 7.59 -2.72 -9.67
C GLU A 22 8.28 -3.46 -8.54
N GLU A 23 7.78 -3.28 -7.32
CA GLU A 23 8.21 -4.03 -6.14
C GLU A 23 7.03 -4.41 -5.27
N THR A 24 7.14 -5.54 -4.57
CA THR A 24 6.10 -5.99 -3.64
C THR A 24 6.15 -5.21 -2.33
N ILE A 25 4.98 -4.92 -1.75
CA ILE A 25 4.89 -4.26 -0.44
C ILE A 25 5.58 -5.08 0.64
N SER A 26 5.49 -6.42 0.58
CA SER A 26 6.23 -7.31 1.48
C SER A 26 7.73 -7.03 1.46
N ARG A 27 8.36 -6.92 0.29
CA ARG A 27 9.79 -6.63 0.18
C ARG A 27 10.13 -5.28 0.79
N LEU A 28 9.33 -4.25 0.47
CA LEU A 28 9.56 -2.88 0.95
C LEU A 28 9.46 -2.74 2.47
N LYS A 29 8.67 -3.59 3.14
CA LYS A 29 8.56 -3.59 4.61
C LYS A 29 9.84 -4.07 5.30
N TYR A 30 10.58 -4.98 4.67
CA TYR A 30 11.72 -5.66 5.29
C TYR A 30 13.08 -5.24 4.72
N GLU A 31 13.10 -4.59 3.55
CA GLU A 31 14.32 -4.19 2.86
C GLU A 31 14.40 -2.65 2.75
N PRO A 32 14.98 -1.95 3.75
CA PRO A 32 15.07 -0.49 3.74
C PRO A 32 16.05 0.06 2.68
N LYS A 33 16.95 -0.79 2.16
CA LYS A 33 17.92 -0.47 1.12
C LYS A 33 17.61 -1.30 -0.12
N LEU A 34 16.71 -0.78 -0.95
CA LEU A 34 16.26 -1.44 -2.16
C LEU A 34 17.27 -1.20 -3.29
N ALA A 35 17.91 -2.25 -3.80
CA ALA A 35 18.78 -2.12 -4.98
C ALA A 35 17.95 -1.91 -6.24
N CYS A 36 18.26 -0.87 -7.02
CA CYS A 36 17.60 -0.65 -8.31
C CYS A 36 18.04 -1.74 -9.32
N PRO A 37 17.10 -2.46 -9.96
CA PRO A 37 17.43 -3.56 -10.87
C PRO A 37 18.13 -3.14 -12.17
N HIS A 38 18.23 -1.83 -12.44
CA HIS A 38 18.87 -1.32 -13.65
C HIS A 38 20.27 -0.75 -13.43
N CYS A 39 20.47 0.01 -12.35
CA CYS A 39 21.72 0.75 -12.12
C CYS A 39 22.45 0.32 -10.86
N ASP A 40 21.96 -0.72 -10.17
CA ASP A 40 22.49 -1.31 -8.93
C ASP A 40 22.65 -0.35 -7.74
N ASN A 41 22.29 0.92 -7.91
CA ASN A 41 22.30 1.89 -6.82
C ASN A 41 21.15 1.63 -5.84
N TYR A 42 21.47 1.78 -4.56
CA TYR A 42 20.49 1.66 -3.49
C TYR A 42 19.55 2.86 -3.45
N VAL A 43 18.27 2.55 -3.27
CA VAL A 43 17.16 3.47 -3.07
C VAL A 43 16.68 3.28 -1.64
N GLY A 44 16.69 4.35 -0.86
CA GLY A 44 16.15 4.34 0.49
C GLY A 44 14.62 4.31 0.46
N VAL A 45 14.03 3.39 1.21
CA VAL A 45 12.58 3.34 1.44
C VAL A 45 12.28 3.96 2.80
N ASN A 46 11.40 4.97 2.85
CA ASN A 46 10.93 5.51 4.13
C ASN A 46 9.88 4.57 4.72
N LEU A 47 10.32 3.68 5.61
CA LEU A 47 9.45 2.70 6.26
C LEU A 47 8.33 3.36 7.06
N LEU A 48 8.57 4.51 7.69
CA LEU A 48 7.53 5.20 8.46
C LEU A 48 6.39 5.66 7.56
N GLU A 49 6.71 6.31 6.43
CA GLU A 49 5.71 6.74 5.45
C GLU A 49 4.95 5.54 4.85
N LEU A 50 5.65 4.43 4.57
CA LEU A 50 5.01 3.21 4.10
C LEU A 50 3.98 2.68 5.11
N HIS A 51 4.34 2.61 6.40
CA HIS A 51 3.43 2.16 7.45
C HIS A 51 2.22 3.09 7.61
N ILE A 52 2.44 4.42 7.59
CA ILE A 52 1.37 5.41 7.67
C ILE A 52 0.40 5.25 6.50
N ALA A 53 0.91 5.05 5.28
CA ALA A 53 0.08 4.84 4.10
C ALA A 53 -0.78 3.57 4.22
N LEU A 54 -0.18 2.45 4.63
CA LEU A 54 -0.89 1.18 4.82
C LEU A 54 -1.98 1.29 5.91
N GLU A 55 -1.69 1.96 7.03
CA GLU A 55 -2.68 2.19 8.09
C GLU A 55 -3.83 3.08 7.62
N SER A 56 -3.54 4.10 6.79
CA SER A 56 -4.56 4.96 6.19
C SER A 56 -5.51 4.19 5.27
N VAL A 57 -4.97 3.28 4.45
CA VAL A 57 -5.78 2.40 3.60
C VAL A 57 -6.67 1.49 4.45
N GLN A 58 -6.11 0.85 5.48
CA GLN A 58 -6.88 0.03 6.43
C GLN A 58 -8.04 0.81 7.05
N LYS A 59 -7.79 2.02 7.57
CA LYS A 59 -8.82 2.89 8.16
C LYS A 59 -9.92 3.24 7.15
N SER A 60 -9.53 3.53 5.92
CA SER A 60 -10.46 3.86 4.83
C SER A 60 -11.35 2.68 4.47
N CYS A 61 -10.77 1.48 4.34
CA CYS A 61 -11.52 0.24 4.10
C CYS A 61 -12.49 -0.07 5.25
N ASP A 62 -12.05 0.03 6.51
CA ASP A 62 -12.93 -0.18 7.66
C ASP A 62 -14.07 0.82 7.72
N ALA A 63 -13.83 2.09 7.35
CA ALA A 63 -14.87 3.11 7.26
C ALA A 63 -15.89 2.80 6.16
N LEU A 64 -15.42 2.36 4.98
CA LEU A 64 -16.28 1.94 3.88
C LEU A 64 -17.12 0.71 4.26
N LEU A 65 -16.51 -0.32 4.84
CA LEU A 65 -17.21 -1.52 5.31
C LEU A 65 -18.29 -1.17 6.34
N LYS A 66 -17.99 -0.30 7.31
CA LYS A 66 -18.99 0.18 8.28
C LYS A 66 -20.18 0.86 7.62
N ARG A 67 -19.98 1.61 6.52
CA ARG A 67 -21.07 2.27 5.79
C ARG A 67 -21.93 1.25 5.05
N ILE A 68 -21.30 0.32 4.33
CA ILE A 68 -21.99 -0.72 3.57
C ILE A 68 -22.79 -1.64 4.51
N MET A 69 -22.19 -2.07 5.63
CA MET A 69 -22.85 -2.96 6.60
C MET A 69 -23.96 -2.29 7.41
N ARG A 70 -24.04 -0.94 7.43
CA ARG A 70 -25.13 -0.20 8.09
C ARG A 70 -26.38 -0.02 7.21
N GLU A 71 -26.34 -0.42 5.94
CA GLU A 71 -27.48 -0.31 5.00
C GLU A 71 -28.38 -1.56 4.81
N PRO A 72 -28.64 -2.47 5.79
CA PRO A 72 -29.58 -3.56 5.52
C PRO A 72 -31.07 -3.21 5.69
N ASN A 73 -31.47 -1.95 5.97
CA ASN A 73 -32.89 -1.69 6.30
C ASN A 73 -33.45 -0.30 5.94
N ARG A 74 -33.24 0.17 4.71
CA ARG A 74 -33.93 1.37 4.19
C ARG A 74 -34.70 1.08 2.90
N LYS A 75 -35.65 0.14 2.98
CA LYS A 75 -36.79 0.01 2.04
C LYS A 75 -37.90 -0.85 2.69
N ARG A 76 -38.50 -0.35 3.77
CA ARG A 76 -39.96 -0.44 3.93
C ARG A 76 -40.48 0.96 3.63
N LEU A 77 -41.08 1.15 2.47
CA LEU A 77 -42.07 2.20 2.31
C LEU A 77 -43.43 1.53 2.07
N PRO A 78 -44.50 2.10 2.65
CA PRO A 78 -45.88 1.63 2.50
C PRO A 78 -46.39 1.70 1.06
#